data_AF-A0A959AR80-F1
#
_entry.id   AF-A0A959AR80-F1
#
_cell.length_a   1.000
_cell.length_b   1.000
_cell.length_c   1.000
_cell.angle_alpha   90.00
_cell.angle_beta   90.00
_cell.angle_gamma   90.00
#
_symmetry.space_group_name_H-M   'P 1'
#
loop_
_entity.id
_entity.type
_entity.pdbx_description
1 polymer ?
#
loop_
_entity_poly.entity_id
_entity_poly.type
_entity_poly.pdbx_seq_one_letter_code
_entity_poly.pdbx_strand_id
1 'polypeptide(L)'
;LARIKGEFVWHKHDDEDEMFYVLKGGFRMEFRDRTVELRENEFLIVPRGVEHRPVAEEEACIMLFEPAGTLNTGNVQHEMTKPVLQKI
;
A
#
# COMPACT_ATOMS: atom_id res chain seq x y z
N LEU A 1 -0.26 -7.51 -8.20
CA LEU A 1 1.19 -7.28 -8.06
C LEU A 1 1.48 -5.83 -8.40
N ALA A 2 2.29 -5.14 -7.60
CA ALA A 2 2.70 -3.75 -7.83
C ALA A 2 4.20 -3.60 -7.60
N ARG A 3 4.81 -2.65 -8.30
CA ARG A 3 6.16 -2.16 -8.00
C ARG A 3 6.02 -0.75 -7.46
N ILE A 4 6.65 -0.48 -6.33
CA ILE A 4 6.64 0.83 -5.69
C ILE A 4 8.06 1.35 -5.55
N LYS A 5 8.22 2.67 -5.71
CA LYS A 5 9.47 3.41 -5.47
C LYS A 5 9.10 4.86 -5.13
N GLY A 6 9.82 5.45 -4.19
CA GLY A 6 9.54 6.78 -3.65
C GLY A 6 8.43 6.80 -2.61
N GLU A 7 7.88 7.98 -2.38
CA GLU A 7 6.79 8.21 -1.44
C GLU A 7 5.44 8.09 -2.14
N PHE A 8 4.53 7.33 -1.54
CA PHE A 8 3.13 7.35 -1.94
C PHE A 8 2.36 8.47 -1.22
N VAL A 9 1.07 8.61 -1.50
CA VAL A 9 0.23 9.58 -0.76
C VAL A 9 -0.24 9.00 0.56
N TRP A 10 -0.42 9.87 1.56
CA TRP A 10 -1.21 9.53 2.75
C TRP A 10 -2.65 9.25 2.33
N HIS A 11 -3.17 8.10 2.73
CA HIS A 11 -4.53 7.69 2.42
C HIS A 11 -5.04 6.69 3.45
N LYS A 12 -6.35 6.42 3.39
CA LYS A 12 -7.01 5.36 4.15
C LYS A 12 -8.14 4.75 3.32
N HIS A 13 -8.50 3.53 3.68
CA HIS A 13 -9.64 2.81 3.12
C HIS A 13 -10.69 2.69 4.23
N ASP A 14 -11.83 3.35 4.10
CA ASP A 14 -12.80 3.42 5.19
C ASP A 14 -13.53 2.09 5.46
N ASP A 15 -13.71 1.27 4.41
CA ASP A 15 -14.53 0.07 4.49
C ASP A 15 -13.74 -1.25 4.47
N GLU A 16 -12.44 -1.18 4.20
CA GLU A 16 -11.65 -2.33 3.75
C GLU A 16 -10.31 -2.42 4.46
N ASP A 17 -9.95 -3.64 4.87
CA ASP A 17 -8.60 -3.94 5.32
C ASP A 17 -7.73 -4.18 4.07
N GLU A 18 -6.48 -3.70 4.09
CA GLU A 18 -5.54 -3.86 2.98
C GLU A 18 -4.30 -4.63 3.46
N MET A 19 -3.86 -5.62 2.68
CA MET A 19 -2.64 -6.37 2.99
C MET A 19 -1.54 -6.09 1.97
N PHE A 20 -0.35 -5.82 2.48
CA PHE A 20 0.90 -5.68 1.73
C PHE A 20 1.79 -6.89 2.00
N TYR A 21 2.24 -7.58 0.96
CA TYR A 21 3.25 -8.64 1.07
C TYR A 21 4.45 -8.32 0.18
N VAL A 22 5.65 -8.31 0.75
CA VAL A 22 6.88 -8.00 0.01
C VAL A 22 7.41 -9.26 -0.66
N LEU A 23 7.38 -9.26 -2.00
CA LEU A 23 7.94 -10.34 -2.82
C LEU A 23 9.43 -10.14 -3.11
N LYS A 24 9.88 -8.88 -3.20
CA LYS A 24 11.29 -8.54 -3.42
C LYS A 24 11.60 -7.14 -2.91
N GLY A 25 12.75 -6.97 -2.27
CA GLY A 25 13.19 -5.67 -1.74
C GLY A 25 12.61 -5.38 -0.36
N GLY A 26 12.24 -4.13 -0.11
CA GLY A 26 11.66 -3.70 1.17
C GLY A 26 11.19 -2.25 1.12
N PHE A 27 10.31 -1.89 2.04
CA PHE A 27 9.77 -0.54 2.17
C PHE A 27 9.38 -0.29 3.63
N ARG A 28 9.06 0.97 3.98
CA ARG A 28 8.47 1.29 5.27
C ARG A 28 7.02 1.74 5.10
N MET A 29 6.16 1.27 5.98
CA MET A 29 4.82 1.77 6.14
C MET A 29 4.82 2.84 7.22
N GLU A 30 4.50 4.07 6.86
CA GLU A 30 4.32 5.15 7.81
C GLU A 30 2.86 5.23 8.24
N PHE A 31 2.65 5.29 9.55
CA PHE A 31 1.39 5.65 10.19
C PHE A 31 1.57 6.99 10.91
N ARG A 32 0.48 7.61 11.38
CA ARG A 32 0.58 8.90 12.09
C ARG A 32 1.36 8.83 13.39
N ASP A 33 1.36 7.67 14.05
CA ASP A 33 1.94 7.45 15.38
C ASP A 33 3.23 6.61 15.35
N ARG A 34 3.52 5.90 14.25
CA ARG A 34 4.65 4.97 14.15
C ARG A 34 5.05 4.68 12.71
N THR A 35 6.20 4.05 12.55
CA THR A 35 6.68 3.52 11.27
C THR A 35 6.99 2.04 11.42
N VAL A 36 6.61 1.24 10.43
CA VAL A 36 6.89 -0.20 10.37
C VAL A 36 7.74 -0.48 9.14
N GLU A 37 8.91 -1.10 9.32
CA GLU A 37 9.72 -1.59 8.21
C GLU A 37 9.22 -2.96 7.77
N LEU A 38 9.14 -3.17 6.44
CA LEU A 38 8.86 -4.46 5.82
C LEU A 38 10.02 -4.87 4.92
N ARG A 39 10.51 -6.08 5.14
CA ARG A 39 11.53 -6.76 4.35
C ARG A 39 10.91 -7.85 3.48
N GLU A 40 11.71 -8.38 2.56
CA GLU A 40 11.32 -9.49 1.69
C GLU A 40 10.76 -10.67 2.50
N ASN A 41 9.61 -11.19 2.05
CA ASN A 41 8.82 -12.24 2.70
C ASN A 41 8.10 -11.83 4.00
N GLU A 42 8.04 -10.54 4.33
CA GLU A 42 7.18 -10.02 5.39
C GLU A 42 5.87 -9.47 4.81
N PHE A 43 4.81 -9.51 5.62
CA PHE A 43 3.53 -8.88 5.31
C PHE A 43 3.05 -7.97 6.44
N LEU A 44 2.21 -7.00 6.07
CA LEU A 44 1.51 -6.13 6.99
C LEU A 44 0.06 -6.02 6.53
N ILE A 45 -0.87 -6.13 7.48
CA ILE A 45 -2.27 -5.80 7.26
C ILE A 45 -2.49 -4.42 7.86
N VAL A 46 -3.01 -3.51 7.05
CA VAL A 46 -3.50 -2.21 7.47
C VAL A 46 -5.00 -2.33 7.70
N PRO A 47 -5.48 -2.19 8.94
CA PRO A 47 -6.92 -2.23 9.21
C PRO A 47 -7.66 -1.07 8.55
N ARG A 48 -8.92 -1.28 8.21
CA ARG A 48 -9.82 -0.24 7.69
C ARG A 48 -9.84 0.99 8.58
N GLY A 49 -9.94 2.16 7.95
CA GLY A 49 -9.96 3.46 8.59
C GLY A 49 -8.58 3.96 9.09
N VAL A 50 -7.53 3.15 8.99
CA VAL A 50 -6.18 3.54 9.41
C VAL A 50 -5.47 4.27 8.28
N GLU A 51 -5.10 5.52 8.55
CA GLU A 51 -4.34 6.35 7.61
C GLU A 51 -2.86 5.93 7.59
N HIS A 52 -2.34 5.73 6.39
CA HIS A 52 -1.01 5.20 6.18
C HIS A 52 -0.37 5.75 4.89
N ARG A 53 0.96 5.58 4.78
CA ARG A 53 1.75 5.98 3.61
C ARG A 53 2.90 4.99 3.36
N PRO A 54 2.86 4.20 2.27
CA PRO A 54 4.00 3.43 1.81
C PRO A 54 5.15 4.33 1.33
N VAL A 55 6.37 4.06 1.79
CA VAL A 55 7.60 4.75 1.34
C VAL A 55 8.68 3.73 1.04
N ALA A 56 9.16 3.70 -0.21
CA ALA A 56 10.18 2.77 -0.68
C ALA A 56 11.39 3.53 -1.25
N GLU A 57 12.52 3.55 -0.53
CA GLU A 57 13.73 4.25 -0.97
C GLU A 57 14.29 3.63 -2.27
N GLU A 58 14.28 2.30 -2.33
CA GLU A 58 14.56 1.51 -3.54
C GLU A 58 13.30 0.83 -4.08
N GLU A 59 13.35 0.32 -5.30
CA GLU A 59 12.20 -0.40 -5.88
C GLU A 59 11.86 -1.65 -5.05
N ALA A 60 10.60 -1.76 -4.63
CA ALA A 60 10.05 -2.95 -3.98
C ALA A 60 8.93 -3.57 -4.85
N CYS A 61 8.94 -4.89 -4.96
CA CYS A 61 7.87 -5.65 -5.60
C CYS A 61 6.95 -6.20 -4.51
N ILE A 62 5.67 -5.85 -4.59
CA ILE A 62 4.67 -6.22 -3.59
C ILE A 62 3.46 -6.92 -4.20
N MET A 63 2.84 -7.79 -3.43
CA MET A 63 1.48 -8.26 -3.65
C MET A 63 0.55 -7.49 -2.73
N LEU A 64 -0.50 -6.91 -3.33
CA LEU A 64 -1.59 -6.27 -2.61
C LEU A 64 -2.77 -7.24 -2.58
N PHE A 65 -3.42 -7.32 -1.43
CA PHE A 65 -4.70 -8.00 -1.28
C PHE A 65 -5.71 -7.00 -0.73
N GLU A 66 -6.64 -6.61 -1.58
CA GLU A 66 -7.71 -5.65 -1.33
C GLU A 66 -8.98 -6.11 -2.08
N PRO A 67 -10.18 -5.69 -1.67
CA PRO A 67 -11.40 -6.00 -2.40
C PRO A 67 -11.37 -5.56 -3.87
N ALA A 68 -12.15 -6.24 -4.71
CA ALA A 68 -12.19 -5.91 -6.12
C ALA A 68 -12.89 -4.56 -6.34
N GLY A 69 -12.18 -3.60 -6.96
CA GLY A 69 -12.72 -2.26 -7.26
C GLY A 69 -12.28 -1.18 -6.30
N THR A 70 -11.51 -1.53 -5.27
CA THR A 70 -10.84 -0.60 -4.38
C THR A 70 -9.91 0.33 -5.15
N LEU A 71 -9.98 1.63 -4.84
CA LEU A 71 -8.99 2.59 -5.31
C LEU A 71 -7.76 2.46 -4.41
N ASN A 72 -6.58 2.30 -5.00
CA ASN A 72 -5.30 2.19 -4.28
C ASN A 72 -4.91 3.46 -3.50
N THR A 73 -5.65 4.55 -3.62
CA THR A 73 -5.49 5.78 -2.84
C THR A 73 -6.66 6.00 -1.87
N GLY A 74 -7.50 4.98 -1.70
CA GLY A 74 -8.67 4.98 -0.83
C GLY A 74 -9.55 6.22 -1.00
N ASN A 75 -9.52 7.10 -0.01
CA ASN A 75 -10.33 8.32 0.08
C ASN A 75 -9.77 9.55 -0.68
N VAL A 76 -8.61 9.44 -1.34
CA VAL A 76 -7.95 10.58 -2.00
C VAL A 76 -7.95 10.41 -3.52
N GLN A 77 -8.31 11.47 -4.25
CA GLN A 77 -7.99 11.58 -5.67
C GLN A 77 -6.61 12.23 -5.85
N HIS A 78 -5.67 11.45 -6.36
CA HIS A 78 -4.31 11.88 -6.68
C HIS A 78 -3.89 11.43 -8.08
N GLU A 79 -2.83 12.02 -8.64
CA GLU A 79 -2.24 11.60 -9.93
C GLU A 79 -1.82 10.11 -9.96
N MET A 80 -1.62 9.51 -8.79
CA MET A 80 -1.24 8.11 -8.60
C MET A 80 -2.45 7.17 -8.41
N THR A 81 -3.68 7.70 -8.50
CA THR A 81 -4.91 6.90 -8.39
C THR A 81 -5.07 6.02 -9.62
N LYS A 82 -5.32 4.73 -9.42
CA LYS A 82 -5.63 3.77 -10.48
C LYS A 82 -7.11 3.40 -10.40
N PRO A 83 -7.95 3.90 -11.34
CA PRO A 83 -9.39 3.67 -11.30
C PRO A 83 -9.81 2.26 -11.72
N VAL A 84 -8.90 1.50 -12.35
CA VAL A 84 -9.16 0.12 -12.78
C VAL A 84 -7.93 -0.74 -12.49
N LEU A 85 -8.11 -1.74 -11.63
CA LEU A 85 -7.13 -2.80 -11.45
C LEU A 85 -7.23 -3.77 -12.62
N GLN A 86 -6.10 -4.07 -13.28
CA GLN A 86 -6.05 -5.12 -14.29
C GLN A 86 -6.33 -6.47 -13.62
N LYS A 87 -7.40 -7.13 -14.06
CA LYS A 87 -7.70 -8.51 -13.67
C LYS A 87 -6.69 -9.43 -14.37
N ILE A 88 -6.06 -10.30 -13.60
CA ILE A 88 -5.20 -11.39 -14.08
C ILE A 88 -6.09 -12.64 -14.23
#